data_AF-A0A9P8BC10-F1
#
_entry.id   AF-A0A9P8BC10-F1
#
_cell.length_a   1.000
_cell.length_b   1.000
_cell.length_c   1.000
_cell.angle_alpha   90.00
_cell.angle_beta   90.00
_cell.angle_gamma   90.00
#
_symmetry.space_group_name_H-M   'P 1'
#
loop_
_entity.id
_entity.type
_entity.pdbx_description
1 polymer ?
#
loop_
_entity_poly.entity_id
_entity_poly.type
_entity_poly.pdbx_seq_one_letter_code
_entity_poly.pdbx_strand_id
1 'polypeptide(L)'
;MRPTPGLDMTRLSLGQLIDLSCLLEMADLSAITHIPCLHTFCAPLQPTLSINMAFDWLPRLPPDSSRLAFVALGASVATLVATEAYRTTSTRQRIKKIKEAENDVYNSLQHQYPPGAILDVEGGVRRPVGGEVQQPAAAENIGSSMYNETLIREQLSRNYSFFGEKGMNKVRKGRVVIVGCGGVGSWAAVMLIRSGVSNIRLIDFDMVTLSSLNRHAIATLADVGTSKVVACKRFLERVAPWANIETRMELWQAGTQGERLIGDDVDWVIDAIDNITTKVDLLKYCHSKGIKVFASMGAGAKSDPTRVQIGDISNTSDDPLARSVRRLLRKQGITEGIPVVYSTEIPGEVKLLPLPEDEFQKGAIHELGPFDNFRVRILPVLGPLPSIFGLHVATYIICSLAEKPILNPLSIRNRKKLYDKLLRDLAARDAKTYGNGELTERLPIDESDVSFIFEELNRNGRSSIPPHSVPSRALLARWDATKPLAVDNCIVLSTEDVKRLDGAGGMGIDVKEWSEGTKGGEANEAVERRREEARKWLEVMNR
;
A
#
# COMPACT_ATOMS: atom_id res chain seq x y z
N MET A 1 -25.56 -41.75 -37.23
CA MET A 1 -25.07 -42.57 -38.37
C MET A 1 -24.46 -41.67 -39.43
N ARG A 2 -23.14 -41.70 -39.56
CA ARG A 2 -22.28 -41.59 -40.76
C ARG A 2 -20.91 -41.03 -40.32
N PRO A 3 -19.80 -41.75 -40.54
CA PRO A 3 -18.45 -41.34 -40.14
C PRO A 3 -17.70 -40.69 -41.32
N THR A 4 -16.74 -39.79 -41.01
CA THR A 4 -15.49 -39.50 -41.77
C THR A 4 -14.77 -38.32 -41.12
N PRO A 5 -13.45 -38.13 -41.27
CA PRO A 5 -12.33 -39.08 -41.33
C PRO A 5 -11.29 -38.79 -40.23
N GLY A 6 -10.46 -39.79 -39.89
CA GLY A 6 -9.37 -39.62 -38.92
C GLY A 6 -8.32 -38.62 -39.40
N LEU A 7 -7.95 -37.67 -38.53
CA LEU A 7 -6.75 -36.85 -38.68
C LEU A 7 -5.53 -37.71 -38.32
N ASP A 8 -4.59 -37.82 -39.26
CA ASP A 8 -3.30 -38.49 -39.08
C ASP A 8 -2.41 -37.69 -38.13
N MET A 9 -2.19 -38.22 -36.92
CA MET A 9 -1.42 -37.58 -35.83
C MET A 9 0.09 -37.91 -35.87
N THR A 10 0.64 -38.35 -36.99
CA THR A 10 2.05 -38.75 -37.05
C THR A 10 3.05 -37.60 -37.30
N ARG A 11 2.62 -36.34 -37.34
CA ARG A 11 3.55 -35.19 -37.44
C ARG A 11 3.10 -33.97 -36.65
N LEU A 12 3.42 -33.95 -35.35
CA LEU A 12 3.48 -32.69 -34.58
C LEU A 12 4.76 -32.66 -33.74
N SER A 13 5.53 -31.58 -33.90
CA SER A 13 6.79 -31.30 -33.19
C SER A 13 6.56 -30.89 -31.73
N LEU A 14 7.60 -31.07 -30.90
CA LEU A 14 7.68 -30.84 -29.44
C LEU A 14 7.06 -29.54 -28.86
N GLY A 15 6.74 -28.54 -29.70
CA GLY A 15 6.20 -27.24 -29.30
C GLY A 15 4.69 -27.17 -29.06
N GLN A 16 3.89 -28.18 -29.43
CA GLN A 16 2.42 -28.16 -29.25
C GLN A 16 1.88 -29.03 -28.10
N LEU A 17 2.75 -29.73 -27.37
CA LEU A 17 2.38 -30.55 -26.19
C LEU A 17 2.34 -29.76 -24.87
N ILE A 18 2.79 -28.50 -24.86
CA ILE A 18 2.82 -27.65 -23.66
C ILE A 18 1.45 -26.98 -23.40
N ASP A 19 0.56 -26.93 -24.38
CA ASP A 19 -0.74 -26.23 -24.26
C ASP A 19 -1.92 -27.09 -23.76
N LEU A 20 -1.75 -28.39 -23.51
CA LEU A 20 -2.83 -29.25 -22.98
C LEU A 20 -2.76 -29.49 -21.46
N SER A 21 -1.65 -29.19 -20.78
CA SER A 21 -1.56 -29.30 -19.32
C SER A 21 -2.20 -28.12 -18.57
N CYS A 22 -2.50 -27.01 -19.26
CA CYS A 22 -3.18 -25.84 -18.66
C CYS A 22 -4.71 -25.93 -18.62
N LEU A 23 -5.33 -26.96 -19.21
CA LEU A 23 -6.79 -27.07 -19.33
C LEU A 23 -7.48 -27.99 -18.31
N LEU A 24 -6.75 -28.60 -17.37
CA LEU A 24 -7.31 -29.55 -16.39
C LEU A 24 -7.25 -29.09 -14.92
N GLU A 25 -6.79 -27.86 -14.64
CA GLU A 25 -6.71 -27.31 -13.27
C GLU A 25 -7.95 -26.51 -12.81
N MET A 26 -9.09 -26.58 -13.54
CA MET A 26 -10.32 -25.84 -13.18
C MET A 26 -11.57 -26.71 -12.99
N ALA A 27 -11.48 -27.89 -12.37
CA ALA A 27 -12.67 -28.64 -11.95
C ALA A 27 -12.62 -29.02 -10.46
N ASP A 28 -13.54 -28.39 -9.72
CA ASP A 28 -13.94 -28.59 -8.32
C ASP A 28 -13.84 -30.01 -7.77
N LEU A 29 -13.42 -30.13 -6.51
CA LEU A 29 -13.80 -31.23 -5.63
C LEU A 29 -13.85 -30.76 -4.16
N SER A 30 -14.89 -29.98 -3.89
CA SER A 30 -15.48 -29.76 -2.57
C SER A 30 -16.47 -30.90 -2.28
N ALA A 31 -15.99 -32.09 -1.91
CA ALA A 31 -16.84 -33.12 -1.30
C ALA A 31 -16.00 -34.20 -0.60
N ILE A 32 -16.46 -34.59 0.60
CA ILE A 32 -16.08 -35.78 1.39
C ILE A 32 -15.02 -35.51 2.49
N THR A 33 -15.53 -34.95 3.59
CA THR A 33 -15.09 -35.22 4.96
C THR A 33 -15.69 -36.54 5.48
N HIS A 34 -14.87 -37.47 6.01
CA HIS A 34 -15.03 -38.14 7.33
C HIS A 34 -14.13 -39.40 7.55
N ILE A 35 -13.24 -39.30 8.57
CA ILE A 35 -12.89 -40.31 9.63
C ILE A 35 -11.98 -41.53 9.27
N PRO A 36 -11.01 -41.99 10.13
CA PRO A 36 -10.16 -41.34 11.14
C PRO A 36 -8.68 -41.84 11.19
N CYS A 37 -7.92 -41.25 12.12
CA CYS A 37 -6.54 -41.52 12.56
C CYS A 37 -6.12 -42.99 12.77
N LEU A 38 -4.87 -43.31 12.42
CA LEU A 38 -4.02 -44.28 13.11
C LEU A 38 -2.57 -43.76 13.18
N HIS A 39 -2.23 -43.28 14.36
CA HIS A 39 -0.86 -43.02 14.83
C HIS A 39 -0.18 -44.36 15.09
N THR A 40 0.94 -44.71 14.45
CA THR A 40 2.13 -45.29 15.13
C THR A 40 3.33 -45.60 14.22
N PHE A 41 4.52 -45.36 14.81
CA PHE A 41 5.85 -45.94 14.57
C PHE A 41 6.77 -45.44 13.41
N CYS A 42 7.74 -44.63 13.83
CA CYS A 42 9.09 -44.50 13.25
C CYS A 42 9.84 -45.85 13.22
N ALA A 43 10.45 -46.18 12.07
CA ALA A 43 11.79 -46.76 11.97
C ALA A 43 12.29 -46.65 10.51
N PRO A 44 13.57 -46.28 10.26
CA PRO A 44 14.12 -46.22 8.91
C PRO A 44 14.62 -47.61 8.51
N LEU A 45 13.89 -48.31 7.65
CA LEU A 45 14.39 -49.52 7.00
C LEU A 45 15.27 -49.11 5.81
N GLN A 46 16.57 -49.40 5.93
CA GLN A 46 17.52 -49.43 4.82
C GLN A 46 17.03 -50.42 3.76
N PRO A 47 17.01 -50.08 2.47
CA PRO A 47 16.88 -51.09 1.43
C PRO A 47 18.28 -51.50 0.97
N THR A 48 18.89 -52.47 1.65
CA THR A 48 19.75 -53.45 0.97
C THR A 48 18.83 -54.44 0.27
N LEU A 49 18.28 -54.07 -0.90
CA LEU A 49 17.59 -55.03 -1.75
C LEU A 49 18.57 -55.52 -2.82
N SER A 50 19.11 -56.70 -2.57
CA SER A 50 19.64 -57.60 -3.56
C SER A 50 18.65 -57.75 -4.72
N ILE A 51 19.01 -57.20 -5.88
CA ILE A 51 18.37 -57.52 -7.15
C ILE A 51 18.74 -58.95 -7.48
N ASN A 52 17.98 -59.92 -6.97
CA ASN A 52 17.94 -61.31 -7.43
C ASN A 52 16.82 -62.00 -6.68
N MET A 53 15.65 -62.07 -7.32
CA MET A 53 14.55 -63.04 -7.14
C MET A 53 13.20 -62.35 -7.37
N ALA A 54 12.87 -62.09 -8.63
CA ALA A 54 11.50 -61.95 -9.10
C ALA A 54 11.47 -62.08 -10.64
N PHE A 55 12.04 -63.17 -11.17
CA PHE A 55 12.03 -63.46 -12.61
C PHE A 55 11.62 -64.90 -12.96
N ASP A 56 10.89 -65.58 -12.07
CA ASP A 56 10.54 -67.01 -12.27
C ASP A 56 9.04 -67.29 -12.44
N TRP A 57 8.23 -66.29 -12.80
CA TRP A 57 6.81 -66.50 -13.11
C TRP A 57 6.35 -65.83 -14.43
N LEU A 58 7.09 -66.08 -15.51
CA LEU A 58 6.57 -65.90 -16.87
C LEU A 58 6.91 -67.16 -17.68
N PRO A 59 5.94 -68.05 -17.94
CA PRO A 59 5.29 -67.95 -19.25
C PRO A 59 3.88 -68.56 -19.32
N ARG A 60 2.80 -67.77 -19.15
CA ARG A 60 1.45 -68.12 -19.66
C ARG A 60 0.53 -66.90 -19.88
N LEU A 61 0.81 -66.00 -20.82
CA LEU A 61 -0.20 -65.06 -21.36
C LEU A 61 0.18 -64.58 -22.79
N PRO A 62 -0.74 -64.59 -23.78
CA PRO A 62 -0.59 -63.92 -25.09
C PRO A 62 -1.49 -62.65 -25.22
N PRO A 63 -1.38 -61.82 -26.29
CA PRO A 63 -0.18 -61.24 -26.93
C PRO A 63 -0.11 -59.68 -26.80
N ASP A 64 1.12 -59.17 -26.90
CA ASP A 64 1.64 -57.81 -27.17
C ASP A 64 1.09 -56.55 -26.46
N SER A 65 -0.22 -56.35 -26.32
CA SER A 65 -0.78 -55.10 -25.78
C SER A 65 -0.52 -54.93 -24.28
N SER A 66 -0.59 -56.05 -23.53
CA SER A 66 -0.33 -56.06 -22.08
C SER A 66 1.13 -55.82 -21.75
N ARG A 67 2.06 -56.33 -22.58
CA ARG A 67 3.51 -56.10 -22.42
C ARG A 67 3.87 -54.62 -22.59
N LEU A 68 3.32 -53.97 -23.61
CA LEU A 68 3.50 -52.54 -23.85
C LEU A 68 2.93 -51.69 -22.70
N ALA A 69 1.75 -52.05 -22.18
CA ALA A 69 1.14 -51.35 -21.04
C ALA A 69 1.99 -51.46 -19.76
N PHE A 70 2.54 -52.65 -19.46
CA PHE A 70 3.42 -52.84 -18.30
C PHE A 70 4.76 -52.12 -18.45
N VAL A 71 5.36 -52.11 -19.66
CA VAL A 71 6.59 -51.36 -19.92
C VAL A 71 6.35 -49.85 -19.83
N ALA A 72 5.23 -49.36 -20.34
CA ALA A 72 4.86 -47.95 -20.24
C ALA A 72 4.65 -47.52 -18.78
N LEU A 73 3.91 -48.32 -17.99
CA LEU A 73 3.74 -48.08 -16.55
C LEU A 73 5.09 -48.10 -15.80
N GLY A 74 5.97 -49.06 -16.12
CA GLY A 74 7.31 -49.12 -15.54
C GLY A 74 8.16 -47.87 -15.86
N ALA A 75 8.11 -47.40 -17.10
CA ALA A 75 8.84 -46.20 -17.51
C ALA A 75 8.31 -44.91 -16.86
N SER A 76 6.98 -44.78 -16.73
CA SER A 76 6.36 -43.63 -16.06
C SER A 76 6.69 -43.59 -14.57
N VAL A 77 6.64 -44.75 -13.88
CA VAL A 77 7.04 -44.85 -12.46
C VAL A 77 8.52 -44.53 -12.29
N ALA A 78 9.40 -45.05 -13.15
CA ALA A 78 10.83 -44.75 -13.10
C ALA A 78 11.12 -43.25 -13.30
N THR A 79 10.40 -42.60 -14.21
CA THR A 79 10.54 -41.17 -14.48
C THR A 79 10.08 -40.32 -13.29
N LEU A 80 8.95 -40.68 -12.66
CA LEU A 80 8.47 -40.03 -11.43
C LEU A 80 9.44 -40.20 -10.26
N VAL A 81 9.99 -41.40 -10.06
CA VAL A 81 10.98 -41.65 -9.00
C VAL A 81 12.26 -40.86 -9.25
N ALA A 82 12.74 -40.81 -10.50
CA ALA A 82 13.93 -40.04 -10.85
C ALA A 82 13.74 -38.52 -10.66
N THR A 83 12.57 -37.99 -11.07
CA THR A 83 12.26 -36.56 -10.88
C THR A 83 12.08 -36.20 -9.41
N GLU A 84 11.44 -37.05 -8.62
CA GLU A 84 11.26 -36.80 -7.19
C GLU A 84 12.58 -36.94 -6.43
N ALA A 85 13.42 -37.92 -6.78
CA ALA A 85 14.77 -38.07 -6.25
C ALA A 85 15.66 -36.87 -6.60
N TYR A 86 15.58 -36.35 -7.84
CA TYR A 86 16.29 -35.16 -8.27
C TYR A 86 15.80 -33.90 -7.53
N ARG A 87 14.48 -33.72 -7.38
CA ARG A 87 13.90 -32.61 -6.61
C ARG A 87 14.32 -32.65 -5.15
N THR A 88 14.27 -33.81 -4.50
CA THR A 88 14.67 -33.96 -3.09
C THR A 88 16.18 -33.77 -2.90
N THR A 89 17.04 -34.31 -3.76
CA THR A 89 18.49 -34.09 -3.68
C THR A 89 18.89 -32.66 -3.98
N SER A 90 18.32 -32.02 -5.02
CA SER A 90 18.54 -30.60 -5.32
C SER A 90 18.08 -29.70 -4.16
N THR A 91 16.93 -29.99 -3.56
CA THR A 91 16.42 -29.22 -2.41
C THR A 91 17.31 -29.40 -1.18
N ARG A 92 17.79 -30.62 -0.90
CA ARG A 92 18.75 -30.88 0.18
C ARG A 92 20.07 -30.15 -0.01
N GLN A 93 20.60 -30.09 -1.24
CA GLN A 93 21.82 -29.34 -1.54
C GLN A 93 21.62 -27.82 -1.36
N ARG A 94 20.47 -27.28 -1.79
CA ARG A 94 20.14 -25.85 -1.56
C ARG A 94 20.02 -25.53 -0.06
N ILE A 95 19.33 -26.37 0.71
CA ILE A 95 19.20 -26.21 2.16
C ILE A 95 20.57 -26.29 2.84
N LYS A 96 21.44 -27.21 2.40
CA LYS A 96 22.80 -27.33 2.95
C LYS A 96 23.62 -26.07 2.70
N LYS A 97 23.58 -25.51 1.48
CA LYS A 97 24.25 -24.24 1.14
C LYS A 97 23.72 -23.04 1.94
N ILE A 98 22.39 -22.98 2.14
CA ILE A 98 21.77 -21.93 2.97
C ILE A 98 22.25 -22.06 4.42
N LYS A 99 22.25 -23.27 4.98
CA LYS A 99 22.75 -23.51 6.34
C LYS A 99 24.24 -23.20 6.49
N GLU A 100 25.05 -23.51 5.49
CA GLU A 100 26.47 -23.13 5.47
C GLU A 100 26.63 -21.61 5.45
N ALA A 101 25.88 -20.90 4.61
CA ALA A 101 25.87 -19.44 4.56
C ALA A 101 25.35 -18.79 5.86
N GLU A 102 24.30 -19.35 6.48
CA GLU A 102 23.78 -18.92 7.78
C GLU A 102 24.83 -19.11 8.88
N ASN A 103 25.57 -20.22 8.85
CA ASN A 103 26.62 -20.51 9.83
C ASN A 103 27.84 -19.60 9.66
N ASP A 104 28.20 -19.27 8.42
CA ASP A 104 29.24 -18.28 8.11
C ASP A 104 28.85 -16.88 8.61
N VAL A 105 27.57 -16.51 8.45
CA VAL A 105 27.02 -15.27 9.02
C VAL A 105 27.04 -15.31 10.55
N TYR A 106 26.61 -16.40 11.17
CA TYR A 106 26.63 -16.58 12.63
C TYR A 106 28.05 -16.45 13.19
N ASN A 107 29.04 -17.08 12.55
CA ASN A 107 30.44 -17.01 12.93
C ASN A 107 31.03 -15.60 12.74
N SER A 108 30.65 -14.91 11.67
CA SER A 108 31.05 -13.51 11.41
C SER A 108 30.48 -12.54 12.45
N LEU A 109 29.24 -12.77 12.90
CA LEU A 109 28.59 -11.98 13.96
C LEU A 109 29.21 -12.25 15.34
N GLN A 110 29.62 -13.48 15.64
CA GLN A 110 30.32 -13.80 16.90
C GLN A 110 31.73 -13.21 16.97
N HIS A 111 32.43 -13.02 15.85
CA HIS A 111 33.73 -12.34 15.84
C HIS A 111 33.66 -10.83 16.18
N GLN A 112 32.47 -10.22 16.18
CA GLN A 112 32.28 -8.84 16.66
C GLN A 112 32.07 -8.73 18.18
N TYR A 113 31.76 -9.81 18.90
CA TYR A 113 31.52 -9.78 20.35
C TYR A 113 32.02 -11.06 21.04
N PRO A 114 33.15 -11.03 21.77
CA PRO A 114 33.67 -12.21 22.45
C PRO A 114 32.73 -12.69 23.58
N PRO A 115 32.69 -14.00 23.88
CA PRO A 115 31.85 -14.55 24.95
C PRO A 115 32.30 -14.02 26.32
N GLY A 116 31.39 -13.34 27.05
CA GLY A 116 31.64 -12.85 28.42
C GLY A 116 31.50 -11.34 28.63
N ALA A 117 31.10 -10.56 27.62
CA ALA A 117 30.82 -9.14 27.81
C ALA A 117 29.50 -8.93 28.58
N ILE A 118 29.60 -8.61 29.87
CA ILE A 118 28.48 -8.09 30.67
C ILE A 118 28.36 -6.59 30.37
N LEU A 119 27.16 -6.16 29.92
CA LEU A 119 26.84 -4.76 29.67
C LEU A 119 26.41 -4.08 30.98
N ASP A 120 27.16 -3.07 31.43
CA ASP A 120 26.74 -2.18 32.52
C ASP A 120 25.95 -0.97 31.97
N VAL A 121 25.10 -0.39 32.83
CA VAL A 121 24.06 0.62 32.53
C VAL A 121 24.60 1.99 32.07
N GLU A 122 25.92 2.15 31.99
CA GLU A 122 26.57 3.34 31.42
C GLU A 122 27.62 2.96 30.36
N GLY A 123 27.23 2.16 29.35
CA GLY A 123 27.86 2.18 28.02
C GLY A 123 29.39 2.01 27.89
N GLY A 124 30.10 1.49 28.90
CA GLY A 124 31.55 1.33 28.90
C GLY A 124 31.99 -0.11 29.19
N VAL A 125 32.90 -0.65 28.37
CA VAL A 125 33.56 -1.94 28.61
C VAL A 125 34.76 -1.72 29.53
N ARG A 126 34.74 -2.25 30.77
CA ARG A 126 35.98 -2.38 31.57
C ARG A 126 36.74 -3.64 31.13
N ARG A 127 38.01 -3.49 30.75
CA ARG A 127 38.98 -4.59 30.61
C ARG A 127 39.81 -4.73 31.90
N PRO A 128 40.36 -5.93 32.19
CA PRO A 128 41.20 -6.14 33.37
C PRO A 128 42.47 -5.29 33.29
N VAL A 129 42.92 -4.82 34.46
CA VAL A 129 44.07 -3.95 34.66
C VAL A 129 45.37 -4.74 34.51
N GLY A 130 46.27 -4.27 33.63
CA GLY A 130 47.68 -4.67 33.61
C GLY A 130 48.27 -4.84 32.21
N GLY A 131 48.96 -3.81 31.70
CA GLY A 131 49.77 -3.88 30.48
C GLY A 131 49.78 -2.56 29.69
N GLU A 132 50.98 -2.02 29.43
CA GLU A 132 51.21 -0.73 28.75
C GLU A 132 50.51 -0.62 27.38
N VAL A 133 49.89 0.55 27.14
CA VAL A 133 49.11 0.86 25.94
C VAL A 133 50.04 1.34 24.83
N GLN A 134 50.27 0.50 23.81
CA GLN A 134 50.44 1.02 22.46
C GLN A 134 49.06 1.45 21.94
N GLN A 135 48.91 2.73 21.59
CA GLN A 135 47.71 3.23 20.92
C GLN A 135 47.51 2.47 19.60
N PRO A 136 46.37 1.78 19.37
CA PRO A 136 46.05 1.35 18.03
C PRO A 136 45.72 2.59 17.20
N ALA A 137 46.36 2.67 16.04
CA ALA A 137 46.14 3.68 15.03
C ALA A 137 44.65 3.84 14.72
N ALA A 138 44.29 5.04 14.30
CA ALA A 138 42.98 5.45 13.82
C ALA A 138 42.23 4.30 13.13
N ALA A 139 41.00 4.04 13.58
CA ALA A 139 40.05 3.24 12.82
C ALA A 139 39.71 4.03 11.54
N GLU A 140 40.59 3.90 10.56
CA GLU A 140 40.40 4.33 9.18
C GLU A 140 39.14 3.66 8.62
N ASN A 141 38.39 4.44 7.86
CA ASN A 141 37.31 4.07 6.96
C ASN A 141 37.28 2.58 6.55
N ILE A 142 36.56 1.74 7.29
CA ILE A 142 36.10 0.45 6.77
C ILE A 142 34.86 0.74 5.94
N GLY A 143 35.09 1.07 4.67
CA GLY A 143 34.07 1.47 3.71
C GLY A 143 32.98 0.43 3.51
N SER A 144 31.88 0.86 2.88
CA SER A 144 30.68 0.10 2.49
C SER A 144 30.93 -1.11 1.57
N SER A 145 32.18 -1.59 1.45
CA SER A 145 32.68 -2.58 0.51
C SER A 145 32.60 -4.04 0.99
N MET A 146 32.09 -4.32 2.20
CA MET A 146 32.20 -5.67 2.78
C MET A 146 30.86 -6.33 3.18
N TYR A 147 29.72 -5.80 2.73
CA TYR A 147 28.47 -6.56 2.82
C TYR A 147 28.21 -7.26 1.50
N ASN A 148 28.18 -8.60 1.52
CA ASN A 148 28.04 -9.42 0.32
C ASN A 148 26.69 -9.13 -0.37
N GLU A 149 26.70 -8.68 -1.63
CA GLU A 149 25.49 -8.39 -2.41
C GLU A 149 24.55 -9.60 -2.49
N THR A 150 25.07 -10.83 -2.40
CA THR A 150 24.28 -12.05 -2.31
C THR A 150 23.40 -12.08 -1.05
N LEU A 151 23.94 -11.66 0.11
CA LEU A 151 23.18 -11.59 1.36
C LEU A 151 22.14 -10.47 1.33
N ILE A 152 22.49 -9.32 0.74
CA ILE A 152 21.55 -8.22 0.56
C ILE A 152 20.39 -8.65 -0.35
N ARG A 153 20.71 -9.35 -1.43
CA ARG A 153 19.74 -9.88 -2.37
C ARG A 153 18.81 -10.91 -1.72
N GLU A 154 19.34 -11.77 -0.84
CA GLU A 154 18.53 -12.70 -0.06
C GLU A 154 17.61 -11.97 0.93
N GLN A 155 18.15 -10.99 1.67
CA GLN A 155 17.38 -10.12 2.58
C GLN A 155 16.22 -9.42 1.86
N LEU A 156 16.43 -8.99 0.61
CA LEU A 156 15.46 -8.27 -0.21
C LEU A 156 14.73 -9.17 -1.22
N SER A 157 14.83 -10.49 -1.10
CA SER A 157 14.35 -11.46 -2.10
C SER A 157 12.88 -11.25 -2.49
N ARG A 158 12.02 -10.93 -1.52
CA ARG A 158 10.59 -10.65 -1.74
C ARG A 158 10.36 -9.35 -2.51
N ASN A 159 11.16 -8.31 -2.26
CA ASN A 159 11.11 -7.06 -3.02
C ASN A 159 11.60 -7.29 -4.46
N TYR A 160 12.65 -8.09 -4.67
CA TYR A 160 13.10 -8.50 -6.01
C TYR A 160 12.03 -9.29 -6.76
N SER A 161 11.32 -10.20 -6.12
CA SER A 161 10.19 -10.91 -6.74
C SER A 161 9.05 -9.97 -7.15
N PHE A 162 8.79 -8.91 -6.39
CA PHE A 162 7.69 -7.98 -6.65
C PHE A 162 8.05 -6.91 -7.71
N PHE A 163 9.21 -6.27 -7.59
CA PHE A 163 9.64 -5.17 -8.46
C PHE A 163 10.47 -5.62 -9.67
N GLY A 164 11.03 -6.83 -9.63
CA GLY A 164 11.99 -7.32 -10.60
C GLY A 164 13.36 -6.62 -10.46
N GLU A 165 14.34 -7.10 -11.22
CA GLU A 165 15.72 -6.59 -11.20
C GLU A 165 15.80 -5.10 -11.52
N LYS A 166 15.12 -4.67 -12.58
CA LYS A 166 15.16 -3.28 -13.04
C LYS A 166 14.59 -2.33 -11.97
N GLY A 167 13.45 -2.68 -11.38
CA GLY A 167 12.81 -1.88 -10.34
C GLY A 167 13.66 -1.82 -9.09
N MET A 168 14.19 -2.97 -8.63
CA MET A 168 15.06 -3.00 -7.46
C MET A 168 16.36 -2.25 -7.66
N ASN A 169 16.99 -2.31 -8.83
CA ASN A 169 18.18 -1.50 -9.12
C ASN A 169 17.94 0.00 -8.96
N LYS A 170 16.73 0.48 -9.25
CA LYS A 170 16.35 1.89 -9.02
C LYS A 170 16.08 2.17 -7.54
N VAL A 171 15.32 1.30 -6.86
CA VAL A 171 15.08 1.41 -5.42
C VAL A 171 16.40 1.45 -4.65
N ARG A 172 17.34 0.55 -4.99
CA ARG A 172 18.69 0.46 -4.39
C ARG A 172 19.48 1.76 -4.55
N LYS A 173 19.41 2.41 -5.72
CA LYS A 173 20.08 3.68 -5.99
C LYS A 173 19.36 4.91 -5.43
N GLY A 174 18.11 4.75 -4.99
CA GLY A 174 17.27 5.84 -4.52
C GLY A 174 17.89 6.64 -3.38
N ARG A 175 17.71 7.97 -3.45
CA ARG A 175 18.15 8.96 -2.47
C ARG A 175 16.95 9.66 -1.89
N VAL A 176 16.69 9.42 -0.60
CA VAL A 176 15.51 9.94 0.09
C VAL A 176 15.92 10.80 1.27
N VAL A 177 15.41 12.03 1.33
CA VAL A 177 15.59 12.94 2.46
C VAL A 177 14.31 12.93 3.30
N ILE A 178 14.43 12.75 4.60
CA ILE A 178 13.30 12.71 5.54
C ILE A 178 13.42 13.87 6.51
N VAL A 179 12.44 14.78 6.47
CA VAL A 179 12.38 15.94 7.37
C VAL A 179 11.34 15.69 8.46
N GLY A 180 11.82 15.53 9.69
CA GLY A 180 11.06 15.09 10.85
C GLY A 180 11.17 13.58 11.08
N CYS A 181 11.77 13.17 12.19
CA CYS A 181 11.94 11.80 12.64
C CYS A 181 11.01 11.47 13.81
N GLY A 182 9.77 11.97 13.79
CA GLY A 182 8.73 11.63 14.76
C GLY A 182 8.04 10.30 14.48
N GLY A 183 6.78 10.17 14.90
CA GLY A 183 5.98 8.94 14.70
C GLY A 183 5.65 8.60 13.24
N VAL A 184 5.83 9.53 12.29
CA VAL A 184 5.63 9.24 10.86
C VAL A 184 6.96 8.97 10.18
N GLY A 185 7.90 9.92 10.27
CA GLY A 185 9.18 9.83 9.56
C GLY A 185 10.07 8.67 10.03
N SER A 186 10.04 8.31 11.32
CA SER A 186 10.80 7.15 11.80
C SER A 186 10.31 5.83 11.18
N TRP A 187 9.00 5.63 11.06
CA TRP A 187 8.42 4.46 10.39
C TRP A 187 8.68 4.47 8.89
N ALA A 188 8.61 5.64 8.24
CA ALA A 188 8.97 5.78 6.84
C ALA A 188 10.44 5.38 6.60
N ALA A 189 11.37 5.86 7.43
CA ALA A 189 12.79 5.53 7.35
C ALA A 189 13.05 4.03 7.50
N VAL A 190 12.42 3.39 8.50
CA VAL A 190 12.51 1.93 8.70
C VAL A 190 12.09 1.18 7.45
N MET A 191 10.94 1.54 6.87
CA MET A 191 10.37 0.75 5.78
C MET A 191 11.07 1.01 4.44
N LEU A 192 11.62 2.20 4.23
CA LEU A 192 12.49 2.51 3.09
C LEU A 192 13.77 1.66 3.10
N ILE A 193 14.47 1.61 4.24
CA ILE A 193 15.69 0.80 4.40
C ILE A 193 15.38 -0.68 4.22
N ARG A 194 14.33 -1.18 4.87
CA ARG A 194 13.92 -2.59 4.75
C ARG A 194 13.49 -2.99 3.35
N SER A 195 13.15 -2.02 2.50
CA SER A 195 12.75 -2.24 1.11
C SER A 195 13.90 -2.04 0.11
N GLY A 196 15.11 -1.74 0.58
CA GLY A 196 16.31 -1.68 -0.24
C GLY A 196 16.80 -0.27 -0.59
N VAL A 197 16.15 0.81 -0.15
CA VAL A 197 16.66 2.18 -0.38
C VAL A 197 18.01 2.32 0.32
N SER A 198 19.05 2.70 -0.41
CA SER A 198 20.43 2.68 0.14
C SER A 198 20.94 4.02 0.60
N ASN A 199 20.29 5.14 0.24
CA ASN A 199 20.75 6.46 0.64
C ASN A 199 19.61 7.19 1.34
N ILE A 200 19.73 7.37 2.66
CA ILE A 200 18.76 8.12 3.46
C ILE A 200 19.48 9.24 4.20
N ARG A 201 18.94 10.46 4.08
CA ARG A 201 19.30 11.57 4.96
C ARG A 201 18.15 11.89 5.90
N LEU A 202 18.43 11.89 7.19
CA LEU A 202 17.50 12.21 8.26
C LEU A 202 17.75 13.63 8.77
N ILE A 203 16.72 14.46 8.83
CA ILE A 203 16.78 15.84 9.33
C ILE A 203 15.76 15.98 10.46
N ASP A 204 16.24 16.18 11.69
CA ASP A 204 15.42 16.50 12.86
C ASP A 204 16.32 17.12 13.94
N PHE A 205 15.86 18.17 14.60
CA PHE A 205 16.57 18.85 15.69
C PHE A 205 16.15 18.32 17.07
N ASP A 206 15.05 17.58 17.16
CA ASP A 206 14.49 17.13 18.42
C ASP A 206 15.28 15.97 19.06
N MET A 207 15.11 15.87 20.38
CA MET A 207 15.53 14.72 21.19
C MET A 207 14.37 13.75 21.40
N VAL A 208 14.70 12.49 21.67
CA VAL A 208 13.74 11.47 22.09
C VAL A 208 13.26 11.80 23.50
N THR A 209 11.95 11.91 23.67
CA THR A 209 11.31 12.09 24.98
C THR A 209 10.59 10.81 25.41
N LEU A 210 10.27 10.66 26.70
CA LEU A 210 9.42 9.55 27.18
C LEU A 210 8.08 9.50 26.44
N SER A 211 7.47 10.66 26.20
CA SER A 211 6.21 10.78 25.46
C SER A 211 6.33 10.47 23.97
N SER A 212 7.54 10.34 23.42
CA SER A 212 7.77 9.92 22.03
C SER A 212 7.65 8.40 21.86
N LEU A 213 7.88 7.63 22.91
CA LEU A 213 7.98 6.16 22.86
C LEU A 213 6.67 5.46 22.48
N ASN A 214 5.52 6.12 22.65
CA ASN A 214 4.23 5.54 22.28
C ASN A 214 4.02 5.41 20.76
N ARG A 215 4.84 6.07 19.93
CA ARG A 215 4.64 6.16 18.48
C ARG A 215 5.92 6.16 17.64
N HIS A 216 7.08 6.46 18.22
CA HIS A 216 8.34 6.45 17.49
C HIS A 216 8.76 5.01 17.16
N ALA A 217 9.13 4.73 15.91
CA ALA A 217 9.32 3.35 15.43
C ALA A 217 10.43 2.57 16.13
N ILE A 218 11.47 3.28 16.55
CA ILE A 218 12.78 2.70 16.92
C ILE A 218 13.17 3.00 18.37
N ALA A 219 12.66 4.09 18.93
CA ALA A 219 13.22 4.66 20.14
C ALA A 219 12.83 3.77 21.33
N THR A 220 13.80 3.56 22.22
CA THR A 220 13.65 2.78 23.44
C THR A 220 13.81 3.67 24.68
N LEU A 221 13.57 3.12 25.87
CA LEU A 221 13.81 3.86 27.12
C LEU A 221 15.27 4.34 27.25
N ALA A 222 16.23 3.58 26.72
CA ALA A 222 17.65 3.95 26.73
C ALA A 222 17.98 5.12 25.78
N ASP A 223 17.04 5.49 24.91
CA ASP A 223 17.25 6.56 23.92
C ASP A 223 16.73 7.92 24.40
N VAL A 224 16.01 7.95 25.51
CA VAL A 224 15.47 9.20 26.07
C VAL A 224 16.62 10.17 26.34
N GLY A 225 16.49 11.41 25.84
CA GLY A 225 17.52 12.44 25.92
C GLY A 225 18.56 12.40 24.79
N THR A 226 18.53 11.39 23.92
CA THR A 226 19.37 11.35 22.72
C THR A 226 18.67 11.98 21.52
N SER A 227 19.42 12.46 20.53
CA SER A 227 18.83 13.00 19.29
C SER A 227 18.04 11.93 18.52
N LYS A 228 16.85 12.29 18.02
CA LYS A 228 16.00 11.36 17.24
C LYS A 228 16.71 10.82 15.99
N VAL A 229 17.44 11.66 15.27
CA VAL A 229 18.17 11.23 14.06
C VAL A 229 19.31 10.27 14.40
N VAL A 230 19.98 10.47 15.54
CA VAL A 230 21.06 9.58 16.00
C VAL A 230 20.50 8.22 16.42
N ALA A 231 19.40 8.20 17.18
CA ALA A 231 18.72 6.96 17.55
C ALA A 231 18.26 6.18 16.32
N CYS A 232 17.69 6.88 15.31
CA CYS A 232 17.30 6.27 14.05
C CYS A 232 18.51 5.70 13.30
N LYS A 233 19.57 6.48 13.10
CA LYS A 233 20.78 6.04 12.40
C LYS A 233 21.36 4.75 12.99
N ARG A 234 21.57 4.74 14.31
CA ARG A 234 22.13 3.57 15.01
C ARG A 234 21.29 2.30 14.81
N PHE A 235 19.97 2.42 14.72
CA PHE A 235 19.11 1.28 14.44
C PHE A 235 19.16 0.88 12.96
N LEU A 236 19.06 1.84 12.04
CA LEU A 236 19.03 1.57 10.60
C LEU A 236 20.33 0.94 10.12
N GLU A 237 21.49 1.37 10.64
CA GLU A 237 22.79 0.76 10.34
C GLU A 237 22.88 -0.70 10.82
N ARG A 238 22.17 -1.09 11.89
CA ARG A 238 22.06 -2.50 12.30
C ARG A 238 21.12 -3.31 11.40
N VAL A 239 20.10 -2.68 10.83
CA VAL A 239 19.14 -3.34 9.93
C VAL A 239 19.72 -3.53 8.54
N ALA A 240 20.47 -2.54 8.06
CA ALA A 240 21.07 -2.51 6.74
C ALA A 240 22.46 -1.86 6.81
N PRO A 241 23.49 -2.63 7.18
CA PRO A 241 24.87 -2.12 7.25
C PRO A 241 25.42 -1.63 5.90
N TRP A 242 24.76 -2.03 4.80
CA TRP A 242 25.06 -1.63 3.43
C TRP A 242 24.49 -0.26 3.04
N ALA A 243 23.60 0.33 3.85
CA ALA A 243 22.96 1.61 3.54
C ALA A 243 23.81 2.79 4.04
N ASN A 244 23.86 3.86 3.24
CA ASN A 244 24.41 5.14 3.62
C ASN A 244 23.33 5.96 4.37
N ILE A 245 23.54 6.14 5.68
CA ILE A 245 22.63 6.92 6.55
C ILE A 245 23.32 8.20 7.02
N GLU A 246 22.85 9.32 6.48
CA GLU A 246 23.27 10.65 6.90
C GLU A 246 22.27 11.25 7.89
N THR A 247 22.77 11.98 8.89
CA THR A 247 21.94 12.65 9.89
C THR A 247 22.31 14.11 9.99
N ARG A 248 21.32 14.99 10.03
CA ARG A 248 21.46 16.43 10.27
C ARG A 248 20.59 16.80 11.46
N MET A 249 21.24 17.18 12.56
CA MET A 249 20.58 17.62 13.79
C MET A 249 20.19 19.09 13.69
N GLU A 250 19.36 19.43 12.71
CA GLU A 250 19.05 20.81 12.33
C GLU A 250 17.56 20.96 12.03
N LEU A 251 17.01 22.14 12.33
CA LEU A 251 15.67 22.52 11.89
C LEU A 251 15.74 22.91 10.41
N TRP A 252 14.79 22.43 9.61
CA TRP A 252 14.71 22.86 8.22
C TRP A 252 14.31 24.34 8.14
N GLN A 253 15.05 25.12 7.35
CA GLN A 253 14.77 26.52 7.05
C GLN A 253 15.07 26.81 5.58
N ALA A 254 14.20 27.60 4.93
CA ALA A 254 14.41 28.00 3.54
C ALA A 254 15.69 28.84 3.37
N GLY A 255 16.24 28.84 2.15
CA GLY A 255 17.48 29.54 1.81
C GLY A 255 18.67 28.58 1.70
N THR A 256 19.88 29.12 1.82
CA THR A 256 21.14 28.37 1.62
C THR A 256 21.27 27.20 2.59
N GLN A 257 20.75 27.33 3.81
CA GLN A 257 20.77 26.27 4.81
C GLN A 257 19.88 25.09 4.37
N GLY A 258 18.65 25.35 3.94
CA GLY A 258 17.72 24.34 3.41
C GLY A 258 18.24 23.67 2.14
N GLU A 259 18.84 24.44 1.23
CA GLU A 259 19.49 23.92 0.02
C GLU A 259 20.59 22.89 0.37
N ARG A 260 21.47 23.22 1.33
CA ARG A 260 22.50 22.29 1.82
C ARG A 260 21.92 21.05 2.50
N LEU A 261 20.80 21.20 3.22
CA LEU A 261 20.16 20.09 3.93
C LEU A 261 19.52 19.08 2.96
N ILE A 262 18.77 19.58 1.98
CA ILE A 262 18.11 18.74 0.97
C ILE A 262 19.13 18.15 0.00
N GLY A 263 20.05 18.98 -0.52
CA GLY A 263 21.02 18.58 -1.54
C GLY A 263 20.42 18.50 -2.95
N ASP A 264 21.29 18.54 -3.96
CA ASP A 264 20.88 18.63 -5.37
C ASP A 264 20.54 17.26 -6.00
N ASP A 265 20.88 16.17 -5.33
CA ASP A 265 20.86 14.81 -5.86
C ASP A 265 19.78 13.92 -5.26
N VAL A 266 18.77 14.54 -4.63
CA VAL A 266 17.66 13.86 -3.99
C VAL A 266 16.61 13.41 -5.01
N ASP A 267 16.14 12.16 -4.88
CA ASP A 267 15.02 11.66 -5.70
C ASP A 267 13.67 12.00 -5.09
N TRP A 268 13.57 11.95 -3.75
CA TRP A 268 12.35 12.22 -2.98
C TRP A 268 12.64 12.89 -1.64
N VAL A 269 11.83 13.88 -1.30
CA VAL A 269 11.75 14.47 0.03
C VAL A 269 10.47 13.98 0.73
N ILE A 270 10.60 13.54 1.98
CA ILE A 270 9.48 13.22 2.87
C ILE A 270 9.32 14.36 3.87
N ASP A 271 8.15 14.97 3.87
CA ASP A 271 7.73 15.91 4.90
C ASP A 271 6.92 15.19 5.99
N ALA A 272 7.52 15.07 7.18
CA ALA A 272 6.91 14.57 8.40
C ALA A 272 6.94 15.60 9.53
N ILE A 273 6.99 16.89 9.17
CA ILE A 273 7.03 18.03 10.11
C ILE A 273 5.64 18.22 10.74
N ASP A 274 5.57 18.67 11.98
CA ASP A 274 4.32 19.00 12.68
C ASP A 274 3.98 20.50 12.68
N ASN A 275 5.00 21.37 12.64
CA ASN A 275 4.85 22.82 12.50
C ASN A 275 4.31 23.20 11.11
N ILE A 276 3.22 23.98 11.08
CA ILE A 276 2.53 24.37 9.85
C ILE A 276 3.39 25.29 8.97
N THR A 277 4.08 26.26 9.56
CA THR A 277 4.85 27.27 8.83
C THR A 277 6.05 26.62 8.15
N THR A 278 6.87 25.89 8.92
CA THR A 278 8.03 25.16 8.42
C THR A 278 7.64 24.15 7.34
N LYS A 279 6.51 23.45 7.53
CA LYS A 279 5.97 22.52 6.54
C LYS A 279 5.62 23.23 5.22
N VAL A 280 4.86 24.32 5.28
CA VAL A 280 4.46 25.06 4.07
C VAL A 280 5.67 25.58 3.31
N ASP A 281 6.67 26.09 4.04
CA ASP A 281 7.91 26.60 3.46
C ASP A 281 8.69 25.47 2.77
N LEU A 282 8.79 24.27 3.37
CA LEU A 282 9.44 23.11 2.76
C LEU A 282 8.74 22.68 1.48
N LEU A 283 7.42 22.55 1.54
CA LEU A 283 6.60 22.16 0.39
C LEU A 283 6.70 23.17 -0.74
N LYS A 284 6.70 24.47 -0.41
CA LYS A 284 6.91 25.55 -1.39
C LYS A 284 8.30 25.45 -2.02
N TYR A 285 9.34 25.26 -1.21
CA TYR A 285 10.72 25.14 -1.70
C TYR A 285 10.85 23.99 -2.69
N CYS A 286 10.42 22.77 -2.30
CA CYS A 286 10.48 21.59 -3.16
C CYS A 286 9.68 21.80 -4.46
N HIS A 287 8.45 22.31 -4.37
CA HIS A 287 7.61 22.59 -5.53
C HIS A 287 8.27 23.60 -6.48
N SER A 288 8.85 24.68 -5.96
CA SER A 288 9.50 25.73 -6.77
C SER A 288 10.77 25.26 -7.49
N LYS A 289 11.46 24.27 -6.93
CA LYS A 289 12.70 23.69 -7.48
C LYS A 289 12.46 22.43 -8.30
N GLY A 290 11.21 21.97 -8.44
CA GLY A 290 10.87 20.72 -9.12
C GLY A 290 11.33 19.46 -8.38
N ILE A 291 11.61 19.56 -7.08
CA ILE A 291 12.01 18.43 -6.24
C ILE A 291 10.75 17.67 -5.83
N LYS A 292 10.73 16.35 -6.06
CA LYS A 292 9.59 15.50 -5.69
C LYS A 292 9.47 15.46 -4.17
N VAL A 293 8.30 15.80 -3.65
CA VAL A 293 8.02 15.82 -2.22
C VAL A 293 6.72 15.07 -1.92
N PHE A 294 6.71 14.29 -0.85
CA PHE A 294 5.53 13.64 -0.30
C PHE A 294 5.29 14.12 1.13
N ALA A 295 4.08 14.58 1.43
CA ALA A 295 3.79 15.21 2.71
C ALA A 295 2.84 14.39 3.60
N SER A 296 3.13 14.34 4.89
CA SER A 296 2.20 13.81 5.89
C SER A 296 1.35 14.91 6.49
N MET A 297 0.03 14.69 6.50
CA MET A 297 -0.94 15.55 7.19
C MET A 297 -1.17 15.07 8.64
N GLY A 298 -2.31 15.41 9.24
CA GLY A 298 -2.53 15.21 10.68
C GLY A 298 -2.84 13.75 11.01
N ALA A 299 -1.95 13.08 11.73
CA ALA A 299 -2.20 11.73 12.26
C ALA A 299 -2.67 11.71 13.72
N GLY A 300 -2.67 12.87 14.41
CA GLY A 300 -3.13 13.00 15.80
C GLY A 300 -4.65 13.08 15.93
N ALA A 301 -5.17 12.72 17.11
CA ALA A 301 -6.60 12.68 17.44
C ALA A 301 -7.46 11.87 16.45
N LYS A 302 -6.89 10.76 15.95
CA LYS A 302 -7.51 9.84 14.99
C LYS A 302 -7.33 8.40 15.47
N SER A 303 -8.29 7.54 15.15
CA SER A 303 -8.25 6.12 15.52
C SER A 303 -8.60 5.15 14.39
N ASP A 304 -9.20 5.61 13.30
CA ASP A 304 -9.68 4.75 12.22
C ASP A 304 -8.64 4.59 11.09
N PRO A 305 -7.98 3.43 10.98
CA PRO A 305 -6.99 3.18 9.94
C PRO A 305 -7.62 3.03 8.54
N THR A 306 -8.90 2.70 8.45
CA THR A 306 -9.59 2.46 7.16
C THR A 306 -9.83 3.74 6.37
N ARG A 307 -9.71 4.89 7.04
CA ARG A 307 -9.94 6.23 6.48
C ARG A 307 -8.66 6.94 6.06
N VAL A 308 -7.51 6.28 6.19
CA VAL A 308 -6.21 6.80 5.74
C VAL A 308 -6.08 6.59 4.24
N GLN A 309 -5.75 7.66 3.52
CA GLN A 309 -5.61 7.61 2.06
C GLN A 309 -4.53 8.55 1.56
N ILE A 310 -4.04 8.25 0.36
CA ILE A 310 -3.10 9.11 -0.38
C ILE A 310 -3.92 9.93 -1.38
N GLY A 311 -3.58 11.19 -1.56
CA GLY A 311 -4.20 12.04 -2.58
C GLY A 311 -3.40 13.31 -2.79
N ASP A 312 -3.79 14.12 -3.76
CA ASP A 312 -3.21 15.46 -3.91
C ASP A 312 -3.68 16.39 -2.78
N ILE A 313 -2.83 17.33 -2.37
CA ILE A 313 -3.17 18.34 -1.35
C ILE A 313 -4.47 19.08 -1.68
N SER A 314 -4.78 19.32 -2.95
CA SER A 314 -6.02 19.96 -3.41
C SER A 314 -7.29 19.17 -3.07
N ASN A 315 -7.19 17.85 -3.02
CA ASN A 315 -8.29 16.90 -2.86
C ASN A 315 -8.54 16.50 -1.41
N THR A 316 -7.69 16.92 -0.48
CA THR A 316 -7.80 16.59 0.94
C THR A 316 -9.12 17.08 1.56
N SER A 317 -9.77 16.22 2.34
CA SER A 317 -11.01 16.53 3.09
C SER A 317 -10.85 16.18 4.56
N ASP A 318 -11.65 16.84 5.40
CA ASP A 318 -11.85 16.51 6.83
C ASP A 318 -10.62 16.53 7.75
N ASP A 319 -9.43 16.83 7.22
CA ASP A 319 -8.19 16.98 7.99
C ASP A 319 -7.88 18.47 8.30
N PRO A 320 -7.82 18.89 9.58
CA PRO A 320 -7.53 20.28 9.96
C PRO A 320 -6.12 20.76 9.56
N LEU A 321 -5.12 19.88 9.63
CA LEU A 321 -3.75 20.21 9.23
C LEU A 321 -3.69 20.39 7.72
N ALA A 322 -4.25 19.44 6.96
CA ALA A 322 -4.31 19.54 5.51
C ALA A 322 -5.06 20.79 5.04
N ARG A 323 -6.18 21.14 5.70
CA ARG A 323 -6.93 22.37 5.41
C ARG A 323 -6.07 23.62 5.58
N SER A 324 -5.30 23.69 6.66
CA SER A 324 -4.45 24.83 6.99
C SER A 324 -3.28 24.97 6.02
N VAL A 325 -2.59 23.87 5.75
CA VAL A 325 -1.47 23.78 4.79
C VAL A 325 -1.94 24.13 3.38
N ARG A 326 -3.03 23.52 2.91
CA ARG A 326 -3.64 23.80 1.61
C ARG A 326 -4.00 25.28 1.44
N ARG A 327 -4.57 25.91 2.48
CA ARG A 327 -4.92 27.35 2.42
C ARG A 327 -3.68 28.23 2.28
N LEU A 328 -2.61 27.91 3.01
CA LEU A 328 -1.36 28.69 2.95
C LEU A 328 -0.63 28.48 1.63
N LEU A 329 -0.55 27.24 1.12
CA LEU A 329 0.02 26.94 -0.20
C LEU A 329 -0.71 27.68 -1.33
N ARG A 330 -2.06 27.72 -1.28
CA ARG A 330 -2.86 28.49 -2.27
C ARG A 330 -2.55 29.98 -2.26
N LYS A 331 -2.30 30.57 -1.09
CA LYS A 331 -1.86 31.98 -0.99
C LYS A 331 -0.50 32.21 -1.64
N GLN A 332 0.33 31.17 -1.73
CA GLN A 332 1.63 31.19 -2.39
C GLN A 332 1.56 30.77 -3.87
N GLY A 333 0.35 30.61 -4.44
CA GLY A 333 0.14 30.21 -5.83
C GLY A 333 0.22 28.70 -6.10
N ILE A 334 0.37 27.86 -5.08
CA ILE A 334 0.44 26.40 -5.21
C ILE A 334 -0.94 25.81 -4.94
N THR A 335 -1.61 25.32 -5.98
CA THR A 335 -2.99 24.80 -5.90
C THR A 335 -3.07 23.28 -5.89
N GLU A 336 -2.12 22.59 -6.51
CA GLU A 336 -2.06 21.14 -6.74
C GLU A 336 -0.61 20.68 -6.96
N GLY A 337 -0.38 19.38 -7.14
CA GLY A 337 0.91 18.81 -7.53
C GLY A 337 1.73 18.25 -6.36
N ILE A 338 1.16 18.20 -5.16
CA ILE A 338 1.84 17.69 -3.96
C ILE A 338 1.06 16.48 -3.44
N PRO A 339 1.59 15.26 -3.57
CA PRO A 339 0.98 14.07 -3.02
C PRO A 339 1.12 14.08 -1.49
N VAL A 340 0.02 13.77 -0.81
CA VAL A 340 -0.06 13.76 0.65
C VAL A 340 -0.78 12.52 1.17
N VAL A 341 -0.42 12.09 2.37
CA VAL A 341 -1.23 11.14 3.16
C VAL A 341 -2.07 11.93 4.16
N TYR A 342 -3.37 11.64 4.19
CA TYR A 342 -4.33 12.25 5.11
C TYR A 342 -5.37 11.21 5.53
N SER A 343 -6.20 11.58 6.51
CA SER A 343 -7.36 10.76 6.87
C SER A 343 -8.63 11.59 6.81
N THR A 344 -9.70 10.98 6.31
CA THR A 344 -11.06 11.57 6.26
C THR A 344 -11.83 11.42 7.56
N GLU A 345 -11.22 10.79 8.57
CA GLU A 345 -11.79 10.73 9.91
C GLU A 345 -11.94 12.16 10.46
N ILE A 346 -13.17 12.49 10.85
CA ILE A 346 -13.44 13.72 11.58
C ILE A 346 -13.01 13.44 13.03
N PRO A 347 -12.01 14.15 13.58
CA PRO A 347 -11.59 13.96 14.96
C PRO A 347 -12.80 14.09 15.90
N GLY A 348 -13.10 13.04 16.65
CA GLY A 348 -14.27 12.96 17.53
C GLY A 348 -14.10 13.73 18.85
N GLU A 349 -14.55 13.13 19.95
CA GLU A 349 -14.59 13.71 21.31
C GLU A 349 -13.23 13.95 21.99
N VAL A 350 -12.14 13.77 21.26
CA VAL A 350 -10.79 13.79 21.80
C VAL A 350 -10.37 15.24 22.08
N LYS A 351 -10.59 15.68 23.32
CA LYS A 351 -10.22 17.02 23.79
C LYS A 351 -8.70 17.14 23.90
N LEU A 352 -8.18 18.33 23.58
CA LEU A 352 -6.78 18.68 23.84
C LEU A 352 -6.49 18.48 25.33
N LEU A 353 -5.35 17.87 25.64
CA LEU A 353 -4.93 17.70 27.04
C LEU A 353 -4.79 19.08 27.69
N PRO A 354 -5.30 19.27 28.93
CA PRO A 354 -5.06 20.49 29.68
C PRO A 354 -3.56 20.61 29.96
N LEU A 355 -3.07 21.85 29.96
CA LEU A 355 -1.69 22.14 30.35
C LEU A 355 -1.50 21.88 31.85
N PRO A 356 -0.33 21.39 32.28
CA PRO A 356 0.05 21.42 33.68
C PRO A 356 -0.04 22.84 34.27
N GLU A 357 -0.53 22.98 35.50
CA GLU A 357 -0.80 24.28 36.14
C GLU A 357 0.46 25.15 36.30
N ASP A 358 1.64 24.52 36.37
CA ASP A 358 2.97 25.13 36.43
C ASP A 358 3.42 25.77 35.10
N GLU A 359 2.94 25.30 33.94
CA GLU A 359 3.15 25.97 32.66
C GLU A 359 2.20 27.16 32.48
N PHE A 360 0.99 27.10 33.06
CA PHE A 360 0.04 28.21 33.06
C PHE A 360 0.59 29.46 33.78
N GLN A 361 1.48 29.28 34.76
CA GLN A 361 2.08 30.38 35.53
C GLN A 361 3.25 31.06 34.81
N LYS A 362 3.81 30.46 33.74
CA LYS A 362 5.02 30.94 33.06
C LYS A 362 4.79 32.00 31.98
N GLY A 363 3.54 32.41 31.72
CA GLY A 363 3.23 33.51 30.79
C GLY A 363 2.11 33.20 29.80
N ALA A 364 1.88 34.10 28.85
CA ALA A 364 0.83 33.95 27.85
C ALA A 364 1.14 32.77 26.92
N ILE A 365 0.11 31.96 26.61
CA ILE A 365 0.15 30.66 25.90
C ILE A 365 0.93 30.67 24.55
N HIS A 366 1.32 31.82 24.02
CA HIS A 366 2.16 31.95 22.82
C HIS A 366 3.68 31.94 23.09
N GLU A 367 4.13 32.17 24.33
CA GLU A 367 5.53 32.38 24.74
C GLU A 367 6.19 31.14 25.37
N LEU A 368 5.43 30.05 25.55
CA LEU A 368 5.89 28.85 26.26
C LEU A 368 6.48 27.76 25.34
N GLY A 369 6.41 27.96 24.03
CA GLY A 369 7.16 27.14 23.08
C GLY A 369 8.62 27.61 22.99
N PRO A 370 9.59 26.74 22.68
CA PRO A 370 10.96 27.18 22.39
C PRO A 370 11.04 28.15 21.19
N PHE A 371 9.96 28.31 20.42
CA PHE A 371 9.78 29.26 19.32
C PHE A 371 8.33 29.76 19.24
N ASP A 372 8.14 30.98 18.71
CA ASP A 372 6.84 31.52 18.34
C ASP A 372 6.10 30.58 17.38
N ASN A 373 4.90 30.13 17.76
CA ASN A 373 4.02 29.17 17.04
C ASN A 373 4.22 27.67 17.30
N PHE A 374 4.95 27.26 18.34
CA PHE A 374 4.90 25.85 18.76
C PHE A 374 3.56 25.53 19.43
N ARG A 375 2.97 24.35 19.18
CA ARG A 375 1.68 23.98 19.77
C ARG A 375 1.84 23.72 21.26
N VAL A 376 1.40 24.67 22.08
CA VAL A 376 1.40 24.56 23.54
C VAL A 376 0.42 23.49 24.04
N ARG A 377 -0.57 23.06 23.23
CA ARG A 377 -1.43 21.91 23.57
C ARG A 377 -1.05 20.67 22.77
N ILE A 378 -0.68 19.61 23.48
CA ILE A 378 -0.37 18.30 22.90
C ILE A 378 -1.67 17.65 22.42
N LEU A 379 -1.76 17.40 21.12
CA LEU A 379 -2.81 16.51 20.59
C LEU A 379 -2.50 15.09 21.04
N PRO A 380 -3.46 14.37 21.64
CA PRO A 380 -3.28 12.95 21.92
C PRO A 380 -3.12 12.17 20.62
N VAL A 381 -2.22 11.19 20.63
CA VAL A 381 -1.84 10.41 19.45
C VAL A 381 -1.94 8.93 19.78
N LEU A 382 -2.76 8.21 19.01
CA LEU A 382 -2.78 6.75 19.01
C LEU A 382 -1.66 6.25 18.10
N GLY A 383 -0.60 5.66 18.66
CA GLY A 383 0.65 5.30 17.97
C GLY A 383 0.51 4.57 16.62
N PRO A 384 -0.43 3.62 16.44
CA PRO A 384 -0.69 2.99 15.15
C PRO A 384 -0.94 3.97 13.98
N LEU A 385 -1.64 5.08 14.19
CA LEU A 385 -2.03 5.99 13.10
C LEU A 385 -0.84 6.68 12.42
N PRO A 386 0.06 7.40 13.13
CA PRO A 386 1.24 7.97 12.50
C PRO A 386 2.16 6.88 11.92
N SER A 387 2.19 5.68 12.50
CA SER A 387 2.92 4.54 11.95
C SER A 387 2.37 4.17 10.56
N ILE A 388 1.04 4.02 10.43
CA ILE A 388 0.35 3.74 9.17
C ILE A 388 0.63 4.85 8.15
N PHE A 389 0.60 6.12 8.55
CA PHE A 389 0.96 7.23 7.67
C PHE A 389 2.39 7.09 7.13
N GLY A 390 3.36 6.76 8.00
CA GLY A 390 4.75 6.51 7.60
C GLY A 390 4.88 5.36 6.60
N LEU A 391 4.11 4.28 6.80
CA LEU A 391 4.08 3.14 5.87
C LEU A 391 3.47 3.50 4.51
N HIS A 392 2.42 4.34 4.48
CA HIS A 392 1.84 4.84 3.22
C HIS A 392 2.86 5.67 2.44
N VAL A 393 3.56 6.59 3.12
CA VAL A 393 4.59 7.43 2.52
C VAL A 393 5.71 6.58 1.93
N ALA A 394 6.25 5.63 2.71
CA ALA A 394 7.32 4.75 2.24
C ALA A 394 6.87 3.92 1.03
N THR A 395 5.69 3.31 1.09
CA THR A 395 5.15 2.49 0.01
C THR A 395 5.02 3.29 -1.29
N TYR A 396 4.47 4.51 -1.22
CA TYR A 396 4.35 5.38 -2.37
C TYR A 396 5.70 5.70 -3.02
N ILE A 397 6.70 6.04 -2.21
CA ILE A 397 8.03 6.41 -2.69
C ILE A 397 8.76 5.20 -3.28
N ILE A 398 8.69 4.02 -2.64
CA ILE A 398 9.32 2.80 -3.14
C ILE A 398 8.72 2.42 -4.50
N CYS A 399 7.38 2.43 -4.61
CA CYS A 399 6.67 2.16 -5.86
C CYS A 399 7.05 3.16 -6.97
N SER A 400 7.18 4.45 -6.62
CA SER A 400 7.61 5.50 -7.54
C SER A 400 9.06 5.30 -8.02
N LEU A 401 10.00 5.02 -7.09
CA LEU A 401 11.40 4.73 -7.42
C LEU A 401 11.53 3.49 -8.31
N ALA A 402 10.72 2.46 -8.06
CA ALA A 402 10.70 1.22 -8.83
C ALA A 402 10.06 1.34 -10.22
N GLU A 403 9.62 2.54 -10.64
CA GLU A 403 8.83 2.78 -11.86
C GLU A 403 7.51 2.01 -11.94
N LYS A 404 6.91 1.72 -10.78
CA LYS A 404 5.55 1.19 -10.64
C LYS A 404 4.70 2.14 -9.79
N PRO A 405 4.50 3.40 -10.23
CA PRO A 405 3.79 4.39 -9.42
C PRO A 405 2.36 3.96 -9.14
N ILE A 406 1.84 4.36 -7.98
CA ILE A 406 0.42 4.19 -7.65
C ILE A 406 -0.37 5.18 -8.52
N LEU A 407 -0.92 4.67 -9.62
CA LEU A 407 -1.71 5.46 -10.56
C LEU A 407 -3.11 5.70 -9.96
N ASN A 408 -3.49 6.96 -9.82
CA ASN A 408 -4.81 7.40 -9.35
C ASN A 408 -5.18 6.84 -7.96
N PRO A 409 -4.56 7.33 -6.86
CA PRO A 409 -4.98 6.92 -5.54
C PRO A 409 -6.46 7.29 -5.37
N LEU A 410 -7.28 6.31 -4.96
CA LEU A 410 -8.71 6.48 -4.76
C LEU A 410 -8.94 7.54 -3.68
N SER A 411 -9.20 8.79 -4.07
CA SER A 411 -9.66 9.78 -3.12
C SER A 411 -11.13 9.48 -2.82
N ILE A 412 -11.39 8.73 -1.74
CA ILE A 412 -12.73 8.64 -1.15
C ILE A 412 -13.02 10.04 -0.62
N ARG A 413 -13.70 10.85 -1.44
CA ARG A 413 -14.30 12.10 -0.95
C ARG A 413 -15.54 11.63 -0.21
N ASN A 414 -15.55 11.73 1.12
CA ASN A 414 -16.77 11.52 1.88
C ASN A 414 -17.76 12.63 1.52
N ARG A 415 -18.56 12.39 0.47
CA ARG A 415 -19.44 13.37 -0.17
C ARG A 415 -20.84 13.38 0.45
N LYS A 416 -20.99 12.99 1.71
CA LYS A 416 -22.25 13.00 2.46
C LYS A 416 -23.11 14.25 2.21
N LYS A 417 -22.52 15.45 2.33
CA LYS A 417 -23.24 16.71 2.05
C LYS A 417 -23.72 16.87 0.61
N LEU A 418 -22.97 16.33 -0.36
CA LEU A 418 -23.40 16.29 -1.75
C LEU A 418 -24.52 15.27 -1.92
N TYR A 419 -24.43 14.08 -1.31
CA TYR A 419 -25.48 13.05 -1.38
C TYR A 419 -26.78 13.54 -0.74
N ASP A 420 -26.71 14.15 0.44
CA ASP A 420 -27.85 14.80 1.10
C ASP A 420 -28.46 15.91 0.23
N LYS A 421 -27.63 16.62 -0.54
CA LYS A 421 -28.11 17.64 -1.48
C LYS A 421 -28.75 17.01 -2.71
N LEU A 422 -28.14 15.98 -3.29
CA LEU A 422 -28.68 15.26 -4.46
C LEU A 422 -30.00 14.57 -4.12
N LEU A 423 -30.11 13.96 -2.94
CA LEU A 423 -31.33 13.34 -2.45
C LEU A 423 -32.45 14.37 -2.26
N ARG A 424 -32.14 15.54 -1.69
CA ARG A 424 -33.10 16.65 -1.56
C ARG A 424 -33.52 17.24 -2.91
N ASP A 425 -32.57 17.48 -3.80
CA ASP A 425 -32.83 17.99 -5.15
C ASP A 425 -33.70 16.97 -5.94
N LEU A 426 -33.43 15.66 -5.78
CA LEU A 426 -34.22 14.59 -6.37
C LEU A 426 -35.64 14.53 -5.78
N ALA A 427 -35.79 14.58 -4.46
CA ALA A 427 -37.11 14.54 -3.81
C ALA A 427 -38.01 15.71 -4.25
N ALA A 428 -37.47 16.92 -4.28
CA ALA A 428 -38.19 18.10 -4.74
C ALA A 428 -38.62 17.98 -6.21
N ARG A 429 -37.77 17.41 -7.06
CA ARG A 429 -38.04 17.17 -8.47
C ARG A 429 -39.10 16.08 -8.67
N ASP A 430 -38.97 14.97 -7.97
CA ASP A 430 -39.86 13.82 -8.08
C ASP A 430 -41.29 14.23 -7.63
N ALA A 431 -41.40 14.99 -6.54
CA ALA A 431 -42.67 15.58 -6.08
C ALA A 431 -43.30 16.54 -7.11
N LYS A 432 -42.49 17.40 -7.72
CA LYS A 432 -42.96 18.37 -8.74
C LYS A 432 -43.42 17.70 -10.02
N THR A 433 -42.70 16.67 -10.47
CA THR A 433 -42.91 16.06 -11.78
C THR A 433 -43.94 14.93 -11.72
N TYR A 434 -44.05 14.24 -10.58
CA TYR A 434 -44.81 12.99 -10.47
C TYR A 434 -45.74 12.90 -9.24
N GLY A 435 -45.51 13.68 -8.18
CA GLY A 435 -46.24 13.59 -6.90
C GLY A 435 -47.42 14.55 -6.75
N ASN A 436 -47.94 15.16 -7.83
CA ASN A 436 -48.94 16.23 -7.76
C ASN A 436 -48.57 17.41 -6.83
N GLY A 437 -47.27 17.59 -6.53
CA GLY A 437 -46.77 18.62 -5.62
C GLY A 437 -46.70 18.24 -4.13
N GLU A 438 -47.09 17.02 -3.74
CA GLU A 438 -46.87 16.53 -2.38
C GLU A 438 -45.45 16.00 -2.20
N LEU A 439 -44.74 16.52 -1.19
CA LEU A 439 -43.41 16.05 -0.82
C LEU A 439 -43.52 14.74 -0.06
N THR A 440 -43.04 13.65 -0.65
CA THR A 440 -42.89 12.37 0.06
C THR A 440 -41.81 12.53 1.13
N GLU A 441 -42.14 12.27 2.40
CA GLU A 441 -41.18 12.40 3.52
C GLU A 441 -39.99 11.42 3.42
N ARG A 442 -40.12 10.34 2.64
CA ARG A 442 -39.06 9.33 2.46
C ARG A 442 -39.04 8.82 1.03
N LEU A 443 -37.93 9.04 0.32
CA LEU A 443 -37.69 8.40 -0.96
C LEU A 443 -37.37 6.90 -0.75
N PRO A 444 -37.68 6.03 -1.72
CA PRO A 444 -37.31 4.62 -1.72
C PRO A 444 -35.81 4.36 -1.94
N ILE A 445 -35.01 5.41 -2.16
CA ILE A 445 -33.55 5.35 -2.25
C ILE A 445 -32.93 6.17 -1.11
N ASP A 446 -31.80 5.74 -0.58
CA ASP A 446 -31.11 6.39 0.54
C ASP A 446 -29.76 7.03 0.16
N GLU A 447 -29.01 7.51 1.16
CA GLU A 447 -27.69 8.13 0.96
C GLU A 447 -26.68 7.15 0.34
N SER A 448 -26.76 5.86 0.69
CA SER A 448 -25.87 4.82 0.20
C SER A 448 -26.16 4.47 -1.25
N ASP A 449 -27.44 4.40 -1.63
CA ASP A 449 -27.88 4.24 -3.01
C ASP A 449 -27.42 5.41 -3.88
N VAL A 450 -27.53 6.64 -3.36
CA VAL A 450 -27.05 7.85 -4.05
C VAL A 450 -25.54 7.81 -4.25
N SER A 451 -24.78 7.36 -3.24
CA SER A 451 -23.34 7.17 -3.36
C SER A 451 -23.01 6.15 -4.44
N PHE A 452 -23.70 5.01 -4.48
CA PHE A 452 -23.52 3.97 -5.48
C PHE A 452 -23.83 4.47 -6.90
N ILE A 453 -25.00 5.09 -7.09
CA ILE A 453 -25.41 5.65 -8.39
C ILE A 453 -24.39 6.70 -8.85
N PHE A 454 -24.00 7.62 -7.96
CA PHE A 454 -23.16 8.73 -8.31
C PHE A 454 -21.70 8.31 -8.54
N GLU A 455 -21.11 7.52 -7.65
CA GLU A 455 -19.68 7.18 -7.68
C GLU A 455 -19.40 5.96 -8.56
N GLU A 456 -20.21 4.90 -8.46
CA GLU A 456 -19.94 3.63 -9.14
C GLU A 456 -20.62 3.56 -10.51
N LEU A 457 -21.96 3.64 -10.58
CA LEU A 457 -22.69 3.54 -11.86
C LEU A 457 -22.35 4.70 -12.82
N ASN A 458 -22.15 5.89 -12.26
CA ASN A 458 -21.85 7.09 -13.03
C ASN A 458 -20.41 7.59 -12.90
N ARG A 459 -19.49 6.74 -12.40
CA ARG A 459 -18.04 7.02 -12.35
C ARG A 459 -17.74 8.45 -11.86
N ASN A 460 -18.17 8.74 -10.63
CA ASN A 460 -18.07 10.05 -9.96
C ASN A 460 -18.87 11.19 -10.61
N GLY A 461 -20.14 10.91 -10.95
CA GLY A 461 -21.13 11.92 -11.34
C GLY A 461 -21.11 12.30 -12.82
N ARG A 462 -20.53 11.48 -13.69
CA ARG A 462 -20.62 11.65 -15.15
C ARG A 462 -22.05 11.46 -15.62
N SER A 463 -22.39 12.13 -16.72
CA SER A 463 -23.70 12.00 -17.34
C SER A 463 -24.00 10.55 -17.73
N SER A 464 -25.24 10.11 -17.48
CA SER A 464 -25.72 8.78 -17.84
C SER A 464 -25.94 8.64 -19.34
N ILE A 465 -26.01 9.75 -20.06
CA ILE A 465 -26.11 9.74 -21.52
C ILE A 465 -24.73 9.99 -22.13
N PRO A 466 -24.43 9.42 -23.32
CA PRO A 466 -23.20 9.71 -24.05
C PRO A 466 -23.11 11.21 -24.38
N PRO A 467 -21.89 11.77 -24.54
CA PRO A 467 -20.54 11.21 -24.33
C PRO A 467 -20.10 10.95 -22.88
N HIS A 468 -20.98 10.98 -21.87
CA HIS A 468 -20.63 10.79 -20.46
C HIS A 468 -19.68 11.87 -19.92
N SER A 469 -19.96 13.12 -20.29
CA SER A 469 -19.24 14.29 -19.77
C SER A 469 -19.43 14.44 -18.26
N VAL A 470 -18.51 15.17 -17.62
CA VAL A 470 -18.63 15.55 -16.21
C VAL A 470 -19.42 16.88 -16.17
N PRO A 471 -20.67 16.89 -15.71
CA PRO A 471 -21.45 18.12 -15.66
C PRO A 471 -20.91 19.07 -14.58
N SER A 472 -20.96 20.37 -14.84
CA SER A 472 -20.63 21.41 -13.86
C SER A 472 -21.52 21.33 -12.60
N ARG A 473 -22.78 20.95 -12.79
CA ARG A 473 -23.73 20.56 -11.74
C ARG A 473 -24.45 19.28 -12.15
N ALA A 474 -24.06 18.18 -11.51
CA ALA A 474 -24.75 16.90 -11.59
C ALA A 474 -26.05 16.92 -10.80
N LEU A 475 -27.10 16.34 -11.36
CA LEU A 475 -28.40 16.15 -10.72
C LEU A 475 -28.85 14.70 -10.93
N LEU A 476 -29.57 14.16 -9.95
CA LEU A 476 -30.25 12.88 -10.08
C LEU A 476 -31.65 13.09 -10.64
N ALA A 477 -32.08 12.19 -11.52
CA ALA A 477 -33.42 12.18 -12.09
C ALA A 477 -33.90 10.76 -12.34
N ARG A 478 -35.22 10.56 -12.22
CA ARG A 478 -35.88 9.34 -12.69
C ARG A 478 -35.89 9.31 -14.22
N TRP A 479 -35.48 8.21 -14.85
CA TRP A 479 -35.42 8.10 -16.32
C TRP A 479 -36.77 7.80 -16.96
N ASP A 480 -37.59 6.97 -16.31
CA ASP A 480 -38.89 6.54 -16.79
C ASP A 480 -39.95 6.80 -15.72
N ALA A 481 -40.86 7.71 -16.03
CA ALA A 481 -41.95 8.14 -15.17
C ALA A 481 -42.93 7.01 -14.84
N THR A 482 -43.10 6.03 -15.73
CA THR A 482 -44.07 4.92 -15.55
C THR A 482 -43.60 3.91 -14.51
N LYS A 483 -42.31 3.93 -14.16
CA LYS A 483 -41.67 3.03 -13.20
C LYS A 483 -41.43 3.73 -11.87
N PRO A 484 -41.44 3.01 -10.74
CA PRO A 484 -41.11 3.59 -9.44
C PRO A 484 -39.66 4.12 -9.42
N LEU A 485 -39.38 5.06 -8.51
CA LEU A 485 -38.01 5.48 -8.24
C LEU A 485 -37.26 4.30 -7.60
N ALA A 486 -36.17 3.89 -8.23
CA ALA A 486 -35.31 2.78 -7.80
C ALA A 486 -33.89 3.03 -8.32
N VAL A 487 -32.91 2.27 -7.82
CA VAL A 487 -31.50 2.39 -8.24
C VAL A 487 -31.34 2.19 -9.76
N ASP A 488 -32.08 1.26 -10.36
CA ASP A 488 -32.07 0.99 -11.80
C ASP A 488 -32.98 1.92 -12.63
N ASN A 489 -33.69 2.86 -11.99
CA ASN A 489 -34.50 3.88 -12.67
C ASN A 489 -34.03 5.31 -12.35
N CYS A 490 -32.90 5.46 -11.64
CA CYS A 490 -32.32 6.74 -11.29
C CYS A 490 -31.03 6.97 -12.08
N ILE A 491 -30.88 8.16 -12.64
CA ILE A 491 -29.76 8.52 -13.50
C ILE A 491 -29.14 9.86 -13.12
N VAL A 492 -27.85 10.03 -13.40
CA VAL A 492 -27.14 11.31 -13.29
C VAL A 492 -27.18 12.07 -14.62
N LEU A 493 -27.54 13.34 -14.60
CA LEU A 493 -27.60 14.22 -15.77
C LEU A 493 -27.09 15.64 -15.48
N SER A 494 -26.83 16.39 -16.54
CA SER A 494 -26.58 17.83 -16.49
C SER A 494 -27.87 18.60 -16.19
N THR A 495 -27.76 19.85 -15.75
CA THR A 495 -28.95 20.69 -15.49
C THR A 495 -29.78 20.95 -16.75
N GLU A 496 -29.17 20.96 -17.93
CA GLU A 496 -29.87 21.19 -19.21
C GLU A 496 -30.61 19.93 -19.67
N ASP A 497 -29.97 18.76 -19.59
CA ASP A 497 -30.58 17.49 -19.97
C ASP A 497 -31.75 17.12 -19.06
N VAL A 498 -31.62 17.42 -17.77
CA VAL A 498 -32.71 17.32 -16.78
C VAL A 498 -33.95 18.11 -17.21
N LYS A 499 -33.79 19.31 -17.79
CA LYS A 499 -34.91 20.11 -18.30
C LYS A 499 -35.53 19.49 -19.55
N ARG A 500 -34.73 18.89 -20.43
CA ARG A 500 -35.24 18.17 -21.62
C ARG A 500 -36.06 16.95 -21.21
N LEU A 501 -35.57 16.20 -20.23
CA LEU A 501 -36.26 15.07 -19.64
C LEU A 501 -37.60 15.48 -19.00
N ASP A 502 -37.63 16.59 -18.27
CA ASP A 502 -38.89 17.14 -17.73
C ASP A 502 -39.85 17.58 -18.84
N GLY A 503 -39.33 18.22 -19.88
CA GLY A 503 -40.12 18.64 -21.04
C GLY A 503 -40.76 17.46 -21.80
N ALA A 504 -40.15 16.27 -21.73
CA ALA A 504 -40.70 15.02 -22.24
C ALA A 504 -41.58 14.28 -21.22
N GLY A 505 -42.03 14.94 -20.15
CA GLY A 505 -42.89 14.33 -19.13
C GLY A 505 -42.20 13.27 -18.26
N GLY A 506 -40.86 13.32 -18.18
CA GLY A 506 -40.09 12.31 -17.43
C GLY A 506 -39.89 10.99 -18.17
N MET A 507 -40.14 10.97 -19.48
CA MET A 507 -39.91 9.82 -20.35
C MET A 507 -38.63 10.05 -21.16
N GLY A 508 -37.49 9.54 -20.66
CA GLY A 508 -36.20 9.68 -21.35
C GLY A 508 -36.19 9.09 -22.76
N ILE A 509 -37.04 8.07 -23.00
CA ILE A 509 -37.22 7.41 -24.30
C ILE A 509 -37.83 8.36 -25.34
N ASP A 510 -38.64 9.32 -24.90
CA ASP A 510 -39.34 10.27 -25.79
C ASP A 510 -38.47 11.49 -26.14
N VAL A 511 -37.29 11.62 -25.54
CA VAL A 511 -36.33 12.67 -25.85
C VAL A 511 -35.60 12.33 -27.15
N LYS A 512 -35.89 13.08 -28.21
CA LYS A 512 -35.32 12.84 -29.56
C LYS A 512 -33.82 13.17 -29.64
N GLU A 513 -33.36 14.18 -28.92
CA GLU A 513 -31.98 14.68 -28.97
C GLU A 513 -31.57 15.36 -27.64
N TRP A 514 -30.30 15.18 -27.26
CA TRP A 514 -29.71 15.68 -26.00
C TRP A 514 -28.66 16.78 -26.25
N SER A 515 -28.21 17.52 -25.22
CA SER A 515 -27.35 18.73 -25.42
C SER A 515 -26.07 18.47 -26.20
N GLU A 516 -25.59 17.24 -26.16
CA GLU A 516 -24.27 16.87 -26.69
C GLU A 516 -24.36 16.32 -28.12
N GLY A 517 -25.48 16.54 -28.82
CA GLY A 517 -25.75 16.02 -30.17
C GLY A 517 -26.07 14.51 -30.19
N THR A 518 -26.20 13.91 -29.01
CA THR A 518 -26.52 12.50 -28.83
C THR A 518 -27.98 12.24 -29.19
N LYS A 519 -28.19 11.29 -30.11
CA LYS A 519 -29.53 10.87 -30.52
C LYS A 519 -30.23 10.13 -29.37
N GLY A 520 -31.57 10.27 -29.29
CA GLY A 520 -32.38 9.60 -28.26
C GLY A 520 -32.13 8.09 -28.18
N GLY A 521 -31.97 7.41 -29.33
CA GLY A 521 -31.65 5.98 -29.36
C GLY A 521 -30.34 5.60 -28.67
N GLU A 522 -29.27 6.37 -28.92
CA GLU A 522 -27.96 6.15 -28.30
C GLU A 522 -28.00 6.42 -26.78
N ALA A 523 -28.77 7.43 -26.36
CA ALA A 523 -29.01 7.71 -24.95
C ALA A 523 -29.78 6.56 -24.27
N ASN A 524 -30.81 6.02 -24.93
CA ASN A 524 -31.61 4.90 -24.44
C ASN A 524 -30.75 3.64 -24.24
N GLU A 525 -29.93 3.29 -25.22
CA GLU A 525 -29.01 2.14 -25.12
C GLU A 525 -28.01 2.30 -23.97
N ALA A 526 -27.47 3.51 -23.78
CA ALA A 526 -26.52 3.78 -22.71
C ALA A 526 -27.14 3.76 -21.32
N VAL A 527 -28.41 4.18 -21.20
CA VAL A 527 -29.15 4.08 -19.94
C VAL A 527 -29.54 2.63 -19.65
N GLU A 528 -30.08 1.89 -20.62
CA GLU A 528 -30.46 0.48 -20.41
C GLU A 528 -29.27 -0.40 -19.99
N ARG A 529 -28.09 -0.20 -20.58
CA ARG A 529 -26.87 -0.88 -20.14
C ARG A 529 -26.54 -0.63 -18.66
N ARG A 530 -26.72 0.61 -18.18
CA ARG A 530 -26.53 0.94 -16.76
C ARG A 530 -27.61 0.35 -15.88
N ARG A 531 -28.86 0.29 -16.36
CA ARG A 531 -29.94 -0.38 -15.63
C ARG A 531 -29.62 -1.86 -15.43
N GLU A 532 -29.07 -2.51 -16.45
CA GLU A 532 -28.67 -3.91 -16.35
C GLU A 532 -27.53 -4.11 -15.33
N GLU A 533 -26.52 -3.22 -15.31
CA GLU A 533 -25.48 -3.21 -14.27
C GLU A 533 -26.07 -3.04 -12.87
N ALA A 534 -27.00 -2.09 -12.69
CA ALA A 534 -27.69 -1.86 -11.42
C ALA A 534 -28.49 -3.08 -10.95
N ARG A 535 -29.22 -3.75 -11.86
CA ARG A 535 -30.01 -4.96 -11.54
C ARG A 535 -29.12 -6.13 -11.11
N LYS A 536 -28.03 -6.40 -11.86
CA LYS A 536 -27.06 -7.44 -11.51
C LYS A 536 -26.50 -7.23 -10.10
N TRP A 537 -26.28 -5.98 -9.72
CA TRP A 537 -25.78 -5.64 -8.40
C TRP A 537 -26.82 -5.84 -7.29
N LEU A 538 -28.08 -5.43 -7.52
CA LEU A 538 -29.19 -5.69 -6.58
C LEU A 538 -29.45 -7.19 -6.38
N GLU A 539 -29.27 -8.01 -7.41
CA GLU A 539 -29.37 -9.48 -7.31
C GLU A 539 -28.28 -10.09 -6.44
N VAL A 540 -27.08 -9.49 -6.41
CA VAL A 540 -25.98 -9.95 -5.56
C VAL A 540 -26.19 -9.55 -4.11
N MET A 541 -26.75 -8.37 -3.83
CA MET A 541 -27.02 -7.93 -2.45
C MET A 541 -28.22 -8.61 -1.78
N ASN A 542 -29.19 -9.10 -2.56
CA ASN A 542 -30.35 -9.82 -2.05
C ASN A 542 -30.10 -11.34 -1.85
N ARG A 543 -28.88 -11.82 -2.09
CA ARG A 543 -28.40 -13.17 -1.77
C ARG A 543 -27.48 -13.11 -0.56
#